data_AF-A0A924YI06-F1
#
_entry.id   AF-A0A924YI06-F1
#
_cell.length_a   1.000
_cell.length_b   1.000
_cell.length_c   1.000
_cell.angle_alpha   90.00
_cell.angle_beta   90.00
_cell.angle_gamma   90.00
#
_symmetry.space_group_name_H-M   'P 1'
#
loop_
_entity.id
_entity.type
_entity.pdbx_description
1 polymer ?
#
loop_
_entity_poly.entity_id
_entity_poly.type
_entity_poly.pdbx_seq_one_letter_code
_entity_poly.pdbx_strand_id
1 'polypeptide(L)'
;KASARPLPAIIDTPMGRLDAEHRKQLVERYFPHASHQVIVLSTDTEIERGYFQLLQPHIARAYHLTYDEQTRATQPEEGYFWDAEATTEVVV
;
A
#
# COMPACT_ATOMS: atom_id res chain seq x y z
N LYS A 1 -21.13 1.59 26.06
CA LYS A 1 -20.56 0.38 25.42
C LYS A 1 -20.44 0.64 23.92
N ALA A 2 -19.24 0.85 23.39
CA ALA A 2 -19.01 1.01 21.96
C ALA A 2 -19.21 -0.35 21.25
N SER A 3 -19.84 -0.37 20.07
CA SER A 3 -20.06 -1.63 19.33
C SER A 3 -18.71 -2.25 18.95
N ALA A 4 -18.53 -3.55 19.17
CA ALA A 4 -17.33 -4.32 18.83
C ALA A 4 -17.19 -4.54 17.31
N ARG A 5 -17.21 -3.46 16.52
CA ARG A 5 -16.95 -3.50 15.08
C ARG A 5 -15.44 -3.43 14.87
N PRO A 6 -14.83 -4.38 14.14
CA PRO A 6 -13.42 -4.28 13.82
C PRO A 6 -13.22 -3.04 12.93
N LEU A 7 -12.33 -2.14 13.33
CA LEU A 7 -12.01 -0.91 12.60
C LEU A 7 -10.76 -1.13 11.73
N PRO A 8 -10.68 -0.50 10.55
CA PRO A 8 -9.49 -0.60 9.73
C PRO A 8 -8.29 0.02 10.46
N ALA A 9 -7.11 -0.56 10.24
CA ALA A 9 -5.85 0.06 10.64
C ALA A 9 -5.34 0.94 9.49
N ILE A 10 -4.98 2.18 9.81
CA ILE A 10 -4.35 3.11 8.87
C ILE A 10 -2.89 3.26 9.32
N ILE A 11 -1.96 3.00 8.41
CA ILE A 11 -0.53 3.11 8.65
C ILE A 11 0.02 4.16 7.71
N ASP A 12 0.50 5.26 8.28
CA ASP A 12 1.13 6.36 7.54
C ASP A 12 2.65 6.30 7.73
N THR A 13 3.40 6.58 6.66
CA THR A 13 4.87 6.52 6.62
C THR A 13 5.44 5.19 7.18
N PRO A 14 5.09 4.04 6.55
CA PRO A 14 5.25 2.71 7.13
C PRO A 14 6.68 2.32 7.49
N MET A 15 7.70 2.92 6.86
CA MET A 15 9.08 2.40 6.95
C MET A 15 10.01 3.20 7.86
N GLY A 16 9.64 4.41 8.27
CA GLY A 16 10.39 5.23 9.23
C GLY A 16 11.92 5.21 9.04
N ARG A 17 12.67 5.33 10.14
CA ARG A 17 14.14 5.20 10.15
C ARG A 17 14.58 3.77 10.50
N LEU A 18 13.98 2.78 9.85
CA LEU A 18 14.28 1.36 10.09
C LEU A 18 15.29 0.82 9.07
N ASP A 19 16.10 -0.15 9.51
CA ASP A 19 16.99 -0.88 8.60
C ASP A 19 16.22 -1.88 7.71
N ALA A 20 16.93 -2.51 6.77
CA ALA A 20 16.31 -3.41 5.80
C ALA A 20 15.68 -4.67 6.44
N GLU A 21 16.22 -5.17 7.55
CA GLU A 21 15.69 -6.37 8.22
C GLU A 21 14.35 -6.06 8.87
N HIS A 22 14.28 -4.95 9.62
CA HIS A 22 13.04 -4.51 10.26
C HIS A 22 11.97 -4.14 9.22
N ARG A 23 12.35 -3.47 8.13
CA ARG A 23 11.44 -3.18 7.01
C ARG A 23 10.86 -4.46 6.40
N LYS A 24 11.69 -5.49 6.20
CA LYS A 24 11.21 -6.79 5.70
C LYS A 24 10.22 -7.45 6.66
N GLN A 25 10.47 -7.40 7.97
CA GLN A 25 9.54 -7.93 8.97
C GLN A 25 8.19 -7.20 8.97
N LEU A 26 8.20 -5.88 8.80
CA LEU A 26 6.95 -5.11 8.69
C LEU A 26 6.10 -5.59 7.51
N VAL A 27 6.75 -5.73 6.34
CA VAL A 27 6.12 -6.17 5.10
C VAL A 27 5.57 -7.60 5.19
N GLU A 28 6.38 -8.54 5.67
CA GLU A 28 6.02 -9.97 5.64
C GLU A 28 5.13 -10.40 6.80
N ARG A 29 5.21 -9.73 7.96
CA ARG A 29 4.60 -10.23 9.20
C ARG A 29 3.63 -9.26 9.85
N TYR A 30 3.83 -7.95 9.71
CA TYR A 30 2.99 -6.97 10.39
C TYR A 30 1.84 -6.49 9.50
N PHE A 31 2.11 -5.91 8.34
CA PHE A 31 1.05 -5.32 7.49
C PHE A 31 -0.05 -6.31 7.10
N PRO A 32 0.24 -7.56 6.71
CA PRO A 32 -0.81 -8.54 6.38
C PRO A 32 -1.70 -8.94 7.57
N HIS A 33 -1.28 -8.65 8.80
CA HIS A 33 -1.89 -9.16 10.02
C HIS A 33 -2.26 -8.08 11.04
N ALA A 34 -2.01 -6.79 10.74
CA ALA A 34 -2.23 -5.69 11.68
C ALA A 34 -3.71 -5.46 12.01
N SER A 35 -4.62 -5.76 11.07
CA SER A 35 -6.07 -5.74 11.26
C SER A 35 -6.76 -6.57 10.17
N HIS A 36 -8.08 -6.74 10.29
CA HIS A 36 -8.91 -7.33 9.23
C HIS A 36 -8.92 -6.50 7.93
N GLN A 37 -8.65 -5.19 8.02
CA GLN A 37 -8.47 -4.28 6.90
C GLN A 37 -7.35 -3.32 7.24
N VAL A 38 -6.37 -3.19 6.34
CA VAL A 38 -5.22 -2.32 6.50
C VAL A 38 -5.14 -1.39 5.29
N ILE A 39 -4.98 -0.09 5.57
CA ILE A 39 -4.70 0.95 4.57
C ILE A 39 -3.31 1.47 4.86
N VAL A 40 -2.42 1.34 3.88
CA VAL A 40 -1.04 1.81 3.99
C VAL A 40 -0.88 3.05 3.11
N LEU A 41 -0.39 4.13 3.69
CA LEU A 41 -0.05 5.38 3.01
C LEU A 41 1.47 5.48 3.00
N SER A 42 2.05 5.52 1.80
CA SER A 42 3.50 5.44 1.63
C SER A 42 3.98 6.22 0.43
N THR A 43 5.27 6.55 0.45
CA THR A 43 6.00 7.07 -0.71
C THR A 43 6.69 5.95 -1.49
N ASP A 44 7.21 6.30 -2.66
CA ASP A 44 8.05 5.45 -3.52
C ASP A 44 9.36 5.01 -2.84
N THR A 45 9.85 5.83 -1.90
CA THR A 45 11.05 5.54 -1.10
C THR A 45 10.81 4.62 0.09
N GLU A 46 9.55 4.40 0.49
CA GLU A 46 9.23 3.53 1.62
C GLU A 46 8.89 2.12 1.14
N ILE A 47 7.94 1.99 0.20
CA ILE A 47 7.59 0.68 -0.36
C ILE A 47 8.20 0.56 -1.75
N GLU A 48 9.49 0.25 -1.77
CA GLU A 48 10.22 -0.04 -3.01
C GLU A 48 9.66 -1.29 -3.71
N ARG A 49 9.97 -1.47 -5.01
CA ARG A 49 9.45 -2.56 -5.85
C ARG A 49 9.55 -3.96 -5.21
N GLY A 50 10.66 -4.26 -4.53
CA GLY A 50 10.85 -5.56 -3.87
C GLY A 50 9.88 -5.77 -2.70
N TYR A 51 9.66 -4.75 -1.88
CA TYR A 51 8.68 -4.81 -0.78
C TYR A 51 7.25 -4.86 -1.30
N PHE A 52 6.96 -4.13 -2.38
CA PHE A 52 5.65 -4.19 -3.04
C PHE A 52 5.34 -5.61 -3.54
N GLN A 53 6.29 -6.29 -4.18
CA GLN A 53 6.14 -7.69 -4.61
C GLN A 53 5.86 -8.65 -3.45
N LEU A 54 6.52 -8.45 -2.30
CA LEU A 54 6.27 -9.25 -1.10
C LEU A 54 4.87 -9.00 -0.51
N LEU A 55 4.35 -7.78 -0.64
CA LEU A 55 2.99 -7.43 -0.22
C LEU A 55 1.91 -7.90 -1.19
N GLN A 56 2.22 -8.05 -2.48
CA GLN A 56 1.26 -8.31 -3.55
C GLN A 56 0.23 -9.43 -3.25
N PRO A 57 0.58 -10.57 -2.63
CA PRO A 57 -0.41 -11.60 -2.26
C PRO A 57 -1.49 -11.14 -1.26
N HIS A 58 -1.23 -10.06 -0.53
CA HIS A 58 -2.08 -9.50 0.51
C HIS A 58 -2.72 -8.16 0.09
N ILE A 59 -2.42 -7.65 -1.11
CA ILE A 59 -2.96 -6.39 -1.62
C ILE A 59 -4.27 -6.68 -2.36
N ALA A 60 -5.37 -6.13 -1.84
CA ALA A 60 -6.65 -6.16 -2.55
C ALA A 60 -6.71 -5.10 -3.66
N ARG A 61 -6.19 -3.89 -3.39
CA ARG A 61 -6.15 -2.76 -4.33
C ARG A 61 -4.95 -1.87 -4.01
N ALA A 62 -4.38 -1.26 -5.05
CA ALA A 62 -3.35 -0.24 -4.93
C ALA A 62 -3.79 1.02 -5.69
N TYR A 63 -3.39 2.18 -5.18
CA TYR A 63 -3.63 3.47 -5.81
C TYR A 63 -2.39 4.34 -5.75
N HIS A 64 -2.15 5.07 -6.82
CA HIS A 64 -1.13 6.11 -6.90
C HIS A 64 -1.82 7.46 -7.00
N LEU A 65 -1.44 8.40 -6.14
CA LEU A 65 -2.07 9.72 -6.07
C LEU A 65 -1.20 10.74 -6.83
N THR A 66 -1.65 11.14 -8.02
CA THR A 66 -0.95 12.14 -8.84
C THR A 66 -1.54 13.52 -8.57
N TYR A 67 -0.70 14.48 -8.13
CA TYR A 67 -1.11 15.88 -8.00
C TYR A 67 -0.87 16.63 -9.31
N ASP A 68 -1.91 17.34 -9.77
CA ASP A 68 -1.84 18.21 -10.95
C ASP A 68 -1.81 19.67 -10.53
N GLU A 69 -0.67 20.32 -10.76
CA GLU A 69 -0.42 21.74 -10.47
C GLU A 69 -1.37 22.69 -11.24
N GLN A 70 -1.80 22.31 -12.45
CA GLN A 70 -2.66 23.17 -13.27
C GLN A 70 -4.08 23.22 -12.72
N THR A 71 -4.62 22.06 -12.36
CA THR A 71 -5.98 21.95 -11.80
C THR A 71 -6.02 22.11 -10.28
N ARG A 72 -4.85 22.11 -9.61
CA ARG A 72 -4.69 22.12 -8.15
C ARG A 72 -5.48 20.99 -7.47
N ALA A 73 -5.48 19.83 -8.10
CA ALA A 73 -6.25 18.67 -7.65
C ALA A 73 -5.39 17.41 -7.66
N THR A 74 -5.70 16.48 -6.75
CA THR A 74 -5.09 15.15 -6.71
C THR A 74 -6.06 14.14 -7.34
N GLN A 75 -5.56 13.35 -8.28
CA GLN A 75 -6.32 12.31 -8.94
C GLN A 75 -5.76 10.93 -8.54
N PRO A 76 -6.61 9.99 -8.11
CA PRO A 76 -6.19 8.62 -7.87
C PRO A 76 -6.13 7.83 -9.18
N GLU A 77 -4.99 7.18 -9.42
CA GLU A 77 -4.76 6.24 -10.49
C GLU A 77 -4.70 4.82 -9.91
N GLU A 78 -5.25 3.84 -10.62
CA GLU A 78 -5.19 2.43 -10.17
C GLU A 78 -3.77 1.87 -10.37
N GLY A 79 -3.34 1.07 -9.40
CA GLY A 79 -1.98 0.55 -9.33
C GLY A 79 -1.11 1.36 -8.37
N TYR A 80 0.12 0.89 -8.18
CA TYR A 80 1.16 1.59 -7.45
C TYR A 80 2.22 2.17 -8.42
N PHE A 81 3.31 2.76 -7.92
CA PHE A 81 4.35 3.41 -8.74
C PHE A 81 4.91 2.56 -9.90
N TRP A 82 4.72 1.24 -9.90
CA TRP A 82 5.29 0.28 -10.85
C TRP A 82 4.27 -0.65 -11.53
N ASP A 83 2.96 -0.51 -11.26
CA ASP A 83 1.93 -1.48 -11.70
C ASP A 83 1.39 -1.26 -13.12
N ALA A 84 1.87 -0.25 -13.85
CA ALA A 84 1.47 -0.04 -15.24
C ALA A 84 1.82 -1.22 -16.19
N GLU A 85 2.51 -2.26 -15.72
CA GLU A 85 2.87 -3.44 -16.50
C GLU A 85 2.01 -4.70 -16.21
N ALA A 86 1.04 -4.66 -15.28
CA ALA A 86 0.41 -5.88 -14.78
C ALA A 86 -1.13 -5.91 -14.83
N THR A 87 -1.76 -5.63 -15.98
CA THR A 87 -3.07 -6.26 -16.29
C THR A 87 -3.39 -6.26 -17.79
N THR A 88 -3.05 -7.36 -18.47
CA THR A 88 -3.83 -7.82 -19.63
C THR A 88 -3.96 -9.34 -19.52
N GLU A 89 -4.80 -9.79 -18.60
CA GLU A 89 -5.50 -11.06 -18.78
C GLU A 89 -6.96 -10.72 -19.08
N VAL A 90 -7.28 -10.75 -20.37
CA VAL A 90 -8.67 -10.80 -20.85
C VAL A 90 -9.19 -12.19 -20.50
N VAL A 91 -10.06 -12.28 -19.51
CA VAL A 91 -10.83 -13.50 -19.24
C VAL A 91 -11.89 -13.61 -20.34
N VAL A 92 -11.77 -14.65 -21.17
CA VAL A 92 -12.81 -15.14 -22.10
C VAL A 92 -13.85 -15.96 -21.36
#